data_AF-A0A0C3CN55-F1
#
_entry.id   AF-A0A0C3CN55-F1
#
_cell.length_a   1.000
_cell.length_b   1.000
_cell.length_c   1.000
_cell.angle_alpha   90.00
_cell.angle_beta   90.00
_cell.angle_gamma   90.00
#
_symmetry.space_group_name_H-M   'P 1'
#
loop_
_entity.id
_entity.type
_entity.pdbx_description
1 polymer ?
#
loop_
_entity_poly.entity_id
_entity_poly.type
_entity_poly.pdbx_seq_one_letter_code
_entity_poly.pdbx_strand_id
1 'polypeptide(L)'
;MSDLHFEQGFAGEWMNQYEKWPLTGWPVKAPYLILAGDIGRAVKHFDQLRSFLAKRCDEYQRVFYLLGSKEFPNKENLDHAAVIQKVWSLTKESRMRGRLIFLDRIRYDLRDNGAFISILG
;
A
#
# COMPACT_ATOMS: atom_id res chain seq x y z
N MET A 1 4.50 8.24 2.19
CA MET A 1 5.43 7.72 1.15
C MET A 1 4.60 7.52 -0.11
N SER A 2 5.12 7.88 -1.27
CA SER A 2 4.53 7.69 -2.60
C SER A 2 5.66 7.44 -3.61
N ASP A 3 5.31 7.08 -4.85
CA ASP A 3 6.24 7.03 -6.00
C ASP A 3 7.45 6.11 -5.77
N LEU A 4 7.23 5.01 -5.04
CA LEU A 4 8.30 4.04 -4.74
C LEU A 4 8.63 3.17 -5.96
N HIS A 5 7.69 3.02 -6.90
CA HIS A 5 7.86 2.30 -8.16
C HIS A 5 8.58 0.96 -7.99
N PHE A 6 8.14 0.11 -7.06
CA PHE A 6 8.81 -1.17 -6.78
C PHE A 6 8.80 -2.15 -7.96
N GLU A 7 8.15 -1.81 -9.07
CA GLU A 7 8.18 -2.48 -10.36
C GLU A 7 9.33 -2.07 -11.30
N GLN A 8 10.04 -0.97 -11.03
CA GLN A 8 11.10 -0.43 -11.91
C GLN A 8 12.48 -0.77 -11.34
N GLY A 9 13.32 -1.45 -12.11
CA GLY A 9 14.76 -1.57 -11.84
C GLY A 9 15.53 -0.33 -12.30
N PHE A 10 16.79 -0.20 -11.87
CA PHE A 10 17.71 0.78 -12.45
C PHE A 10 17.89 0.46 -13.94
N ALA A 11 17.73 1.45 -14.82
CA ALA A 11 17.84 1.35 -16.29
C ALA A 11 16.63 0.77 -17.06
N GLY A 12 15.40 0.84 -16.52
CA GLY A 12 14.18 0.55 -17.30
C GLY A 12 13.85 -0.94 -17.46
N GLU A 13 14.58 -1.81 -16.77
CA GLU A 13 14.24 -3.22 -16.62
C GLU A 13 13.13 -3.41 -15.57
N TRP A 14 12.15 -4.27 -15.86
CA TRP A 14 11.09 -4.59 -14.90
C TRP A 14 11.62 -5.57 -13.85
N MET A 15 12.05 -5.08 -12.69
CA MET A 15 12.48 -5.91 -11.56
C MET A 15 11.54 -5.73 -10.37
N ASN A 16 11.21 -6.83 -9.71
CA ASN A 16 10.51 -6.81 -8.43
C ASN A 16 11.47 -6.33 -7.32
N GLN A 17 11.21 -5.15 -6.76
CA GLN A 17 11.99 -4.55 -5.69
C GLN A 17 11.29 -4.56 -4.32
N TYR A 18 10.11 -5.16 -4.22
CA TYR A 18 9.38 -5.29 -2.94
C TYR A 18 10.22 -6.01 -1.88
N GLU A 19 11.13 -6.90 -2.30
CA GLU A 19 12.05 -7.63 -1.42
C GLU A 19 13.36 -6.88 -1.11
N LYS A 20 13.72 -5.88 -1.93
CA LYS A 20 14.99 -5.11 -1.81
C LYS A 20 14.84 -3.86 -0.95
N TRP A 21 13.65 -3.27 -0.90
CA TRP A 21 13.37 -2.19 0.05
C TRP A 21 13.47 -2.75 1.46
N PRO A 22 14.15 -2.10 2.43
CA PRO A 22 14.53 -2.71 3.69
C PRO A 22 13.32 -3.37 4.34
N LEU A 23 13.28 -4.69 4.17
CA LEU A 23 12.22 -5.51 4.71
C LEU A 23 12.38 -5.53 6.22
N THR A 24 13.58 -5.38 6.77
CA THR A 24 13.85 -5.39 8.21
C THR A 24 14.80 -4.26 8.58
N GLY A 25 14.58 -3.62 9.73
CA GLY A 25 15.55 -2.69 10.33
C GLY A 25 15.38 -1.21 10.00
N TRP A 26 14.32 -0.81 9.29
CA TRP A 26 13.96 0.61 9.23
C TRP A 26 13.42 1.02 10.61
N PRO A 27 14.00 2.04 11.28
CA PRO A 27 13.46 2.49 12.56
C PRO A 27 12.06 3.03 12.33
N VAL A 28 11.05 2.36 12.88
CA VAL A 28 9.67 2.85 12.91
C VAL A 28 9.65 4.09 13.81
N LYS A 29 9.73 5.27 13.20
CA LYS A 29 9.75 6.56 13.91
C LYS A 29 8.35 7.14 14.15
N ALA A 30 7.30 6.48 13.65
CA ALA A 30 5.93 6.95 13.76
C ALA A 30 4.95 5.75 13.83
N PRO A 31 3.82 5.87 14.55
CA PRO A 31 2.85 4.79 14.69
C PRO A 31 2.05 4.50 13.41
N TYR A 32 1.95 5.46 12.49
CA TYR A 32 1.15 5.37 11.27
C TYR A 32 2.02 5.45 10.02
N LEU A 33 1.71 4.63 9.03
CA LEU A 33 2.30 4.66 7.69
C LEU A 33 1.24 5.04 6.68
N ILE A 34 1.53 6.03 5.81
CA ILE A 34 0.67 6.37 4.66
C ILE A 34 1.45 6.05 3.38
N LEU A 35 0.86 5.19 2.55
CA LEU A 35 1.31 4.80 1.21
C LEU A 35 0.37 5.46 0.19
N ALA A 36 0.74 6.65 -0.29
CA ALA A 36 -0.10 7.58 -1.03
C ALA A 36 -0.03 7.39 -2.56
N GLY A 37 -0.02 6.14 -3.03
CA GLY A 37 -0.01 5.79 -4.45
C GLY A 37 1.39 5.61 -5.05
N ASP A 38 1.41 5.04 -6.26
CA ASP A 38 2.59 4.71 -7.06
C ASP A 38 3.65 3.90 -6.28
N ILE A 39 3.17 2.99 -5.42
CA ILE A 39 3.96 2.04 -4.65
C ILE A 39 4.42 0.89 -5.54
N GLY A 40 3.54 0.48 -6.45
CA GLY A 40 3.90 -0.32 -7.62
C GLY A 40 2.73 -1.11 -8.21
N ARG A 41 3.01 -1.98 -9.17
CA ARG A 41 1.95 -2.61 -9.98
C ARG A 41 1.14 -3.65 -9.19
N ALA A 42 0.03 -3.20 -8.61
CA ALA A 42 -0.89 -4.00 -7.81
C ALA A 42 -1.38 -5.28 -8.51
N VAL A 43 -1.55 -5.26 -9.83
CA VAL A 43 -2.04 -6.44 -10.58
C VAL A 43 -0.93 -7.46 -10.85
N LYS A 44 0.21 -7.02 -11.37
CA LYS A 44 1.30 -7.89 -11.86
C LYS A 44 2.11 -8.52 -10.73
N HIS A 45 2.25 -7.82 -9.61
CA HIS A 45 3.05 -8.24 -8.45
C HIS A 45 2.20 -8.31 -7.17
N PHE A 46 0.96 -8.79 -7.29
CA PHE A 46 -0.03 -8.76 -6.22
C PHE A 46 0.43 -9.51 -4.95
N ASP A 47 1.05 -10.68 -5.09
CA ASP A 47 1.52 -11.46 -3.93
C ASP A 47 2.67 -10.77 -3.19
N GLN A 48 3.52 -10.03 -3.91
CA GLN A 48 4.62 -9.30 -3.31
C GLN A 48 4.15 -7.99 -2.68
N LEU A 49 3.21 -7.28 -3.32
CA LEU A 49 2.49 -6.18 -2.69
C LEU A 49 1.80 -6.65 -1.40
N ARG A 50 1.11 -7.80 -1.43
CA ARG A 50 0.46 -8.38 -0.26
C ARG A 50 1.45 -8.69 0.86
N SER A 51 2.57 -9.33 0.54
CA SER A 51 3.61 -9.66 1.53
C SER A 51 4.25 -8.39 2.12
N PHE A 52 4.49 -7.38 1.29
CA PHE A 52 4.97 -6.07 1.71
C PHE A 52 3.99 -5.38 2.66
N LEU A 53 2.70 -5.31 2.31
CA LEU A 53 1.67 -4.69 3.14
C LEU A 53 1.49 -5.42 4.47
N ALA A 54 1.51 -6.76 4.46
CA ALA A 54 1.44 -7.57 5.67
C ALA A 54 2.59 -7.21 6.61
N LYS A 55 3.83 -7.18 6.10
CA LYS A 55 5.00 -6.80 6.89
C LYS A 55 4.91 -5.40 7.47
N ARG A 56 4.43 -4.42 6.71
CA ARG A 56 4.20 -3.06 7.24
C ARG A 56 3.12 -3.08 8.33
N CYS A 57 2.12 -3.95 8.24
CA CYS A 57 1.15 -4.14 9.31
C CYS A 57 1.76 -4.80 10.56
N ASP A 58 2.85 -5.58 10.46
CA ASP A 58 3.60 -6.06 11.65
C ASP A 58 4.26 -4.88 12.40
N GLU A 59 4.80 -3.92 11.64
CA GLU A 59 5.65 -2.84 12.14
C GLU A 59 4.89 -1.60 12.60
N TYR A 60 3.78 -1.27 11.95
CA TYR A 60 2.99 -0.06 12.20
C TYR A 60 1.65 -0.37 12.87
N GLN A 61 1.11 0.58 13.64
CA GLN A 61 -0.22 0.46 14.24
C GLN A 61 -1.32 0.55 13.20
N ARG A 62 -1.15 1.41 12.19
CA ARG A 62 -2.02 1.50 11.00
C ARG A 62 -1.19 1.74 9.75
N VAL A 63 -1.60 1.11 8.65
CA VAL A 63 -1.06 1.32 7.31
C VAL A 63 -2.19 1.80 6.42
N PHE A 64 -2.13 3.05 5.98
CA PHE A 64 -3.06 3.63 5.02
C PHE A 64 -2.50 3.41 3.61
N TYR A 65 -3.33 2.91 2.70
CA TYR A 65 -2.94 2.64 1.32
C TYR A 65 -3.91 3.30 0.35
N LEU A 66 -3.39 4.08 -0.60
CA LEU A 66 -4.10 4.67 -1.72
C LEU A 66 -3.52 4.08 -3.01
N LEU A 67 -4.37 3.88 -4.02
CA LEU A 67 -3.91 3.55 -5.37
C LEU A 67 -3.50 4.82 -6.09
N GLY A 68 -2.33 4.80 -6.71
CA GLY A 68 -1.89 5.81 -7.67
C GLY A 68 -2.17 5.38 -9.10
N SER A 69 -1.58 6.11 -10.04
CA SER A 69 -1.76 5.89 -11.48
C SER A 69 -1.14 4.57 -11.96
N LYS A 70 -0.05 4.12 -11.32
CA LYS A 70 0.75 2.96 -11.74
C LYS A 70 0.20 1.63 -11.23
N GLU A 71 -0.67 1.67 -10.24
CA GLU A 71 -1.38 0.51 -9.73
C GLU A 71 -2.38 -0.05 -10.75
N PHE A 72 -2.90 0.79 -11.66
CA PHE A 72 -3.82 0.39 -12.72
C PHE A 72 -3.06 -0.04 -13.99
N PRO A 73 -3.41 -1.18 -14.60
CA PRO A 73 -2.75 -1.63 -15.81
C PRO A 73 -3.24 -0.85 -17.04
N ASN A 74 -2.39 0.00 -17.60
CA ASN A 74 -2.70 0.78 -18.83
C ASN A 74 -2.96 -0.05 -20.10
N LYS A 75 -2.74 -1.38 -20.07
CA LYS A 75 -2.76 -2.26 -21.26
C LYS A 75 -3.51 -3.58 -21.06
N GLU A 76 -3.96 -3.88 -19.85
CA GLU A 76 -4.74 -5.07 -19.57
C GLU A 76 -6.17 -4.57 -19.34
N ASN A 77 -7.17 -5.12 -20.04
CA ASN A 77 -8.59 -4.76 -19.93
C ASN A 77 -9.19 -5.16 -18.57
N LEU A 78 -8.48 -4.87 -17.48
CA LEU A 78 -8.96 -5.02 -16.12
C LEU A 78 -9.79 -3.80 -15.78
N ASP A 79 -11.05 -4.06 -15.44
CA ASP A 79 -11.95 -3.07 -14.88
C ASP A 79 -11.30 -2.43 -13.64
N HIS A 80 -11.27 -1.10 -13.59
CA HIS A 80 -10.85 -0.33 -12.43
C HIS A 80 -11.52 -0.84 -11.15
N ALA A 81 -12.81 -1.19 -11.23
CA ALA A 81 -13.55 -1.74 -10.10
C ALA A 81 -13.00 -3.09 -9.64
N ALA A 82 -12.52 -3.93 -10.55
CA ALA A 82 -11.91 -5.22 -10.21
C ALA A 82 -10.57 -5.04 -9.48
N VAL A 83 -9.75 -4.05 -9.88
CA VAL A 83 -8.51 -3.72 -9.16
C VAL A 83 -8.81 -3.21 -7.76
N ILE A 84 -9.76 -2.28 -7.64
CA ILE A 84 -10.23 -1.74 -6.36
C ILE A 84 -10.74 -2.86 -5.45
N GLN A 85 -11.62 -3.74 -5.94
CA GLN A 85 -12.13 -4.88 -5.16
C GLN A 85 -11.02 -5.84 -4.72
N LYS A 86 -10.05 -6.10 -5.61
CA LYS A 86 -8.92 -6.98 -5.32
C LYS A 86 -8.00 -6.40 -4.24
N VAL A 87 -7.77 -5.09 -4.24
CA VAL A 87 -7.01 -4.42 -3.17
C VAL A 87 -7.82 -4.33 -1.89
N TRP A 88 -9.12 -4.03 -1.99
CA TRP A 88 -10.03 -3.99 -0.86
C TRP A 88 -10.09 -5.33 -0.12
N SER A 89 -10.06 -6.46 -0.84
CA SER A 89 -10.06 -7.79 -0.24
C SER A 89 -8.83 -8.06 0.65
N LEU A 90 -7.68 -7.42 0.38
CA LEU A 90 -6.50 -7.49 1.24
C LEU A 90 -6.79 -7.00 2.65
N THR A 91 -7.65 -5.98 2.80
CA THR A 91 -8.03 -5.44 4.12
C THR A 91 -8.76 -6.47 4.99
N LYS A 92 -9.32 -7.52 4.38
CA LYS A 92 -10.04 -8.61 5.06
C LYS A 92 -9.13 -9.79 5.42
N GLU A 93 -7.91 -9.83 4.90
CA GLU A 93 -7.00 -10.92 5.20
C GLU A 93 -6.47 -10.84 6.64
N SER A 94 -6.46 -11.98 7.33
CA SER A 94 -5.95 -12.08 8.71
C SER A 94 -4.50 -11.62 8.86
N ARG A 95 -3.68 -11.82 7.83
CA ARG A 95 -2.28 -11.36 7.79
C ARG A 95 -2.11 -9.85 7.92
N MET A 96 -3.14 -9.07 7.62
CA MET A 96 -3.12 -7.61 7.78
C MET A 96 -3.45 -7.16 9.21
N ARG A 97 -3.83 -8.08 10.11
CA ARG A 97 -4.15 -7.84 11.53
C ARG A 97 -5.18 -6.72 11.76
N GLY A 98 -6.04 -6.43 10.78
CA GLY A 98 -6.97 -5.30 10.82
C GLY A 98 -6.32 -3.91 10.82
N ARG A 99 -5.03 -3.82 10.46
CA ARG A 99 -4.24 -2.57 10.48
C ARG A 99 -4.15 -1.88 9.13
N LEU A 100 -4.42 -2.61 8.04
CA LEU A 100 -4.46 -2.06 6.68
C LEU A 100 -5.79 -1.31 6.46
N ILE A 101 -5.69 -0.02 6.15
CA ILE A 101 -6.80 0.86 5.79
C ILE A 101 -6.63 1.24 4.33
N PHE A 102 -7.51 0.71 3.49
CA PHE A 102 -7.55 1.08 2.09
C PHE A 102 -8.40 2.35 1.94
N LEU A 103 -7.79 3.42 1.45
CA LEU A 103 -8.42 4.71 1.23
C LEU A 103 -8.76 4.83 -0.26
N ASP A 104 -10.04 4.69 -0.58
CA ASP A 104 -10.61 4.91 -1.92
C ASP A 104 -11.92 5.69 -1.76
N ARG A 105 -11.86 7.02 -1.97
CA ARG A 105 -13.00 7.94 -1.80
C ARG A 105 -13.64 7.86 -0.41
N ILE A 106 -12.82 7.67 0.62
CA ILE A 106 -13.25 7.61 2.01
C ILE A 106 -12.44 8.56 2.90
N ARG A 107 -13.08 8.96 4.00
CA ARG A 107 -12.46 9.70 5.08
C ARG A 107 -12.16 8.77 6.24
N TYR A 108 -10.96 8.89 6.81
CA TYR A 108 -10.59 8.24 8.05
C TYR A 108 -10.27 9.27 9.13
N ASP A 109 -11.01 9.24 10.22
CA ASP A 109 -10.77 10.10 11.37
C ASP A 109 -9.96 9.38 12.45
N LEU A 110 -8.88 10.01 12.88
CA LEU A 110 -7.98 9.54 13.91
C LEU A 110 -8.03 10.51 15.10
N ARG A 111 -8.13 9.94 16.30
CA ARG A 111 -7.90 10.64 17.56
C ARG A 111 -6.66 10.06 18.20
N ASP A 112 -5.65 10.90 18.40
CA ASP A 112 -4.40 10.49 19.01
C ASP A 112 -3.85 11.62 19.88
N ASN A 113 -3.53 11.32 21.15
CA ASN A 113 -3.00 12.26 22.14
C ASN A 113 -3.72 13.64 22.18
N GLY A 114 -5.05 13.64 22.07
CA GLY A 114 -5.87 14.86 22.09
C GLY A 114 -5.95 15.61 20.76
N ALA A 115 -5.19 15.21 19.74
CA ALA A 115 -5.32 15.72 18.38
C ALA A 115 -6.42 14.98 17.61
N PHE A 116 -7.12 15.71 16.75
CA PHE A 116 -8.08 15.17 15.79
C PHE A 116 -7.52 15.35 14.38
N ILE A 117 -7.28 14.23 13.69
CA ILE A 117 -6.67 14.20 12.36
C ILE A 117 -7.66 13.51 11.42
N SER A 118 -7.96 14.15 10.30
CA SER A 118 -8.73 13.54 9.22
C SER A 118 -7.83 13.26 8.04
N ILE A 119 -7.83 12.02 7.58
CA ILE A 119 -7.13 11.58 6.37
C ILE A 119 -8.17 11.35 5.28
N LEU A 120 -7.95 11.97 4.12
CA LEU A 120 -8.82 11.87 2.94
C LEU A 120 -8.05 11.16 1.83
N GLY A 121 -8.70 10.21 1.18
CA GLY A 121 -8.19 9.50 0.00
C GLY A 121 -9.32 8.97 -0.85
#